data_AF-A0A7G9QGP3-F1
#
_entry.id   AF-A0A7G9QGP3-F1
#
_cell.length_a   1.000
_cell.length_b   1.000
_cell.length_c   1.000
_cell.angle_alpha   90.00
_cell.angle_beta   90.00
_cell.angle_gamma   90.00
#
_symmetry.space_group_name_H-M   'P 1'
#
loop_
_entity.id
_entity.type
_entity.pdbx_description
1 polymer ?
#
loop_
_entity_poly.entity_id
_entity_poly.type
_entity_poly.pdbx_seq_one_letter_code
_entity_poly.pdbx_strand_id
1 'polypeptide(L)' 'MEATGKLTNVQLELLKLFQYNLPDAQLNDIKEILAKYFAKLASDEMDKLWDENNWNESTIESWKSEHLRKK' A
#
# COMPACT_ATOMS: atom_id res chain seq x y z
N MET A 1 2.47 20.60 5.01
CA MET A 1 1.08 21.06 4.75
C MET A 1 0.29 20.75 6.00
N GLU A 2 -0.24 21.79 6.63
CA GLU A 2 -1.00 21.70 7.89
C GLU A 2 -2.36 21.03 7.64
N ALA A 3 -2.72 20.05 8.46
CA ALA A 3 -4.01 19.37 8.38
C ALA A 3 -5.08 20.21 9.10
N THR A 4 -5.75 21.09 8.37
CA THR A 4 -6.93 21.81 8.87
C THR A 4 -8.22 21.00 8.61
N GLY A 5 -8.65 20.28 9.65
CA GLY A 5 -10.06 20.29 10.07
C GLY A 5 -11.05 19.20 9.62
N LYS A 6 -10.71 18.25 8.74
CA LYS A 6 -11.63 17.14 8.41
C LYS A 6 -10.89 15.80 8.33
N LEU A 7 -11.42 14.82 9.07
CA LEU A 7 -10.97 13.44 8.98
C LEU A 7 -11.27 12.88 7.59
N THR A 8 -10.37 12.03 7.09
CA THR A 8 -10.62 11.26 5.86
C THR A 8 -11.77 10.29 6.07
N ASN A 9 -12.39 9.85 4.99
CA ASN A 9 -13.44 8.81 5.02
C ASN A 9 -12.96 7.53 5.75
N VAL A 10 -11.73 7.09 5.52
CA VAL A 10 -11.13 5.93 6.20
C VAL A 10 -10.95 6.19 7.69
N GLN A 11 -10.47 7.38 8.08
CA GLN A 11 -10.35 7.74 9.49
C GLN A 11 -11.71 7.73 10.20
N LEU A 12 -12.76 8.24 9.56
CA LEU A 12 -14.13 8.20 10.10
C LEU A 12 -14.65 6.76 10.25
N GLU A 13 -14.36 5.89 9.30
CA GLU A 13 -14.80 4.49 9.37
C GLU A 13 -14.07 3.71 10.47
N LEU A 14 -12.77 3.92 10.63
CA LEU A 14 -11.99 3.33 11.72
C LEU A 14 -12.47 3.80 13.10
N LEU A 15 -12.87 5.07 13.23
CA LEU A 15 -13.46 5.58 14.48
C LEU A 15 -14.78 4.89 14.83
N LYS A 16 -15.61 4.53 13.85
CA LYS A 16 -16.83 3.75 14.11
C LYS A 16 -16.50 2.36 14.66
N LEU A 17 -15.36 1.77 14.30
CA LEU A 17 -14.94 0.48 14.84
C LEU A 17 -14.61 0.56 16.34
N PHE A 18 -14.18 1.72 16.85
CA PHE A 18 -13.90 1.90 18.28
C PHE A 18 -15.13 1.77 19.19
N GLN A 19 -16.35 1.82 18.63
CA GLN A 19 -17.56 1.51 19.41
C GLN A 19 -17.61 0.04 19.82
N TYR A 20 -16.86 -0.82 19.12
CA TYR A 20 -16.71 -2.23 19.45
C TYR A 20 -15.40 -2.43 20.21
N ASN A 21 -15.47 -3.03 21.40
CA ASN A 21 -14.28 -3.45 22.13
C ASN A 21 -13.75 -4.77 21.51
N LEU A 22 -13.13 -4.66 20.34
CA LEU A 22 -12.59 -5.79 19.60
C LEU A 22 -11.39 -6.38 20.35
N PRO A 23 -11.29 -7.71 20.49
CA PRO A 23 -10.06 -8.35 20.92
C PRO A 23 -8.92 -8.03 19.95
N ASP A 24 -7.69 -7.92 20.46
CA ASP A 24 -6.50 -7.60 19.66
C ASP A 24 -6.31 -8.50 18.43
N ALA A 25 -6.71 -9.77 18.53
CA ALA A 25 -6.68 -10.71 17.41
C ALA A 25 -7.51 -10.20 16.22
N GLN A 26 -8.73 -9.73 16.46
CA GLN A 26 -9.61 -9.22 15.39
C GLN A 26 -9.09 -7.89 14.82
N LEU A 27 -8.46 -7.05 15.65
CA LEU A 27 -7.80 -5.85 15.17
C LEU A 27 -6.62 -6.19 14.24
N ASN A 28 -5.87 -7.23 14.54
CA ASN A 28 -4.79 -7.72 13.68
C ASN A 28 -5.33 -8.30 12.37
N ASP A 29 -6.45 -9.03 12.40
CA ASP A 29 -7.11 -9.52 11.19
C ASP A 29 -7.50 -8.36 10.26
N ILE A 30 -8.06 -7.28 10.81
CA ILE A 30 -8.41 -6.07 10.03
C ILE A 30 -7.16 -5.44 9.41
N LYS A 31 -6.06 -5.32 10.15
CA LYS A 31 -4.79 -4.80 9.63
C LYS A 31 -4.26 -5.69 8.50
N GLU A 32 -4.35 -7.01 8.65
CA GLU A 32 -3.89 -7.95 7.64
C GLU A 32 -4.72 -7.86 6.35
N ILE A 33 -6.05 -7.73 6.47
CA ILE A 33 -6.94 -7.52 5.32
C ILE A 33 -6.55 -6.25 4.56
N LEU A 34 -6.34 -5.14 5.28
CA LEU A 34 -5.91 -3.88 4.67
C LEU A 34 -4.54 -4.01 3.99
N ALA A 35 -3.58 -4.65 4.66
CA ALA A 35 -2.24 -4.86 4.11
C ALA A 35 -2.29 -5.69 2.81
N LYS A 36 -3.06 -6.78 2.80
CA LYS A 36 -3.27 -7.61 1.60
C LYS A 36 -3.92 -6.84 0.46
N TYR A 37 -4.91 -6.01 0.76
CA TYR A 37 -5.58 -5.18 -0.25
C TYR A 37 -4.60 -4.21 -0.92
N PHE A 38 -3.81 -3.47 -0.13
CA PHE A 38 -2.84 -2.54 -0.69
C PHE A 38 -1.68 -3.23 -1.39
N ALA A 39 -1.21 -4.37 -0.88
CA ALA A 39 -0.19 -5.17 -1.54
C ALA A 39 -0.66 -5.68 -2.91
N LYS A 40 -1.92 -6.13 -3.00
CA LYS A 40 -2.54 -6.51 -4.27
C LYS A 40 -2.62 -5.32 -5.22
N LEU A 41 -3.13 -4.17 -4.78
CA LEU A 41 -3.22 -2.98 -5.62
C LEU A 41 -1.85 -2.54 -6.14
N ALA A 42 -0.82 -2.56 -5.30
CA ALA A 42 0.55 -2.23 -5.70
C ALA A 42 1.13 -3.23 -6.71
N SER A 43 0.85 -4.52 -6.53
CA SER A 43 1.27 -5.57 -7.47
C SER A 43 0.57 -5.40 -8.82
N ASP A 44 -0.75 -5.20 -8.82
CA ASP A 44 -1.55 -5.02 -10.04
C ASP A 44 -1.08 -3.77 -10.83
N GLU A 45 -0.75 -2.66 -10.14
CA GLU A 45 -0.20 -1.47 -10.82
C GLU A 45 1.23 -1.72 -11.34
N MET A 46 2.06 -2.50 -10.63
CA MET A 46 3.40 -2.87 -11.11
C MET A 46 3.33 -3.74 -12.36
N ASP A 47 2.42 -4.71 -12.41
CA ASP A 47 2.18 -5.56 -13.58
C ASP A 47 1.75 -4.70 -14.78
N LYS A 48 0.84 -3.74 -14.57
CA LYS A 48 0.43 -2.81 -15.61
C LYS A 48 1.60 -1.96 -16.12
N LEU A 49 2.41 -1.40 -15.23
CA LEU A 49 3.59 -0.62 -15.61
C LEU A 49 4.62 -1.48 -16.36
N TRP A 50 4.78 -2.74 -15.97
CA TRP A 50 5.64 -3.70 -16.63
C TRP A 50 5.26 -3.89 -18.10
N ASP A 51 3.96 -4.10 -18.37
CA ASP A 51 3.45 -4.24 -19.72
C ASP A 51 3.52 -2.93 -20.52
N GLU A 52 3.10 -1.80 -19.94
CA GLU A 52 3.08 -0.49 -20.60
C GLU A 52 4.48 -0.01 -21.02
N ASN A 53 5.49 -0.30 -20.20
CA ASN A 53 6.88 0.09 -20.47
C ASN A 53 7.67 -0.99 -21.24
N ASN A 54 7.01 -2.09 -21.64
CA ASN A 54 7.65 -3.24 -22.31
C ASN A 54 8.87 -3.76 -21.54
N TRP A 55 8.78 -3.76 -20.21
CA TRP A 55 9.86 -4.26 -19.37
C TRP A 55 10.05 -5.75 -19.58
N ASN A 56 11.31 -6.16 -19.50
CA ASN A 56 11.68 -7.56 -19.67
C ASN A 56 12.95 -7.84 -18.84
N GLU A 57 13.50 -9.04 -18.98
CA GLU A 57 14.68 -9.46 -18.22
C GLU A 57 15.89 -8.53 -18.40
N SER A 58 16.06 -7.90 -19.57
CA SER A 58 17.14 -6.91 -19.78
C SER A 58 16.94 -5.62 -18.97
N THR A 59 15.69 -5.23 -18.74
CA THR A 59 15.36 -4.10 -17.85
C THR A 59 15.80 -4.39 -16.42
N ILE A 60 15.56 -5.61 -15.93
CA ILE A 60 15.97 -6.01 -14.57
C ILE A 60 17.50 -6.00 -14.44
N GLU A 61 18.21 -6.55 -15.43
CA GLU A 61 19.67 -6.53 -15.43
C GLU A 61 20.25 -5.11 -15.48
N SER A 62 19.61 -4.18 -16.20
CA SER A 62 19.98 -2.76 -16.16
C SER A 62 19.86 -2.20 -14.74
N TRP A 63 18.71 -2.36 -14.09
CA TRP A 63 18.46 -1.83 -12.74
C TRP A 63 19.40 -2.39 -11.67
N LYS A 64 19.79 -3.66 -11.79
CA LYS A 64 20.76 -4.29 -10.89
C LYS A 64 22.13 -3.60 -10.91
N SER A 65 22.51 -3.04 -12.06
CA SER A 65 23.75 -2.26 -12.23
C SER A 65 23.59 -0.78 -11.88
N GLU A 66 22.35 -0.30 -11.70
CA GLU A 66 22.08 1.09 -11.35
C GLU A 66 22.25 1.34 -9.85
N HIS A 67 23.07 2.34 -9.50
CA HIS A 67 23.20 2.83 -8.12
C HIS A 67 22.12 3.88 -7.80
N LEU A 68 20.85 3.44 -7.79
CA LEU A 68 19.68 4.31 -7.55
C LEU A 68 19.51 4.78 -6.10
N ARG A 69 20.36 4.32 -5.18
CA ARG A 69 20.32 4.79 -3.80
C ARG A 69 20.84 6.23 -3.75
N LYS A 70 19.97 7.20 -3.42
CA LYS A 70 20.41 8.57 -3.14
C LYS A 70 21.38 8.59 -1.95
N LYS A 71 22.40 9.47 -2.04
CA LYS A 71 23.26 9.85 -0.92
C LYS A 71 22.45 10.54 0.18
#